data_AF-A0A1B3MNL8-F1
#
_entry.id   AF-A0A1B3MNL8-F1
#
_cell.length_a   1.000
_cell.length_b   1.000
_cell.length_c   1.000
_cell.angle_alpha   90.00
_cell.angle_beta   90.00
_cell.angle_gamma   90.00
#
_symmetry.space_group_name_H-M   'P 1'
#
loop_
_entity.id
_entity.type
_entity.pdbx_description
1 polymer ?
#
loop_
_entity_poly.entity_id
_entity_poly.type
_entity_poly.pdbx_seq_one_letter_code
_entity_poly.pdbx_strand_id
1 'polypeptide(L)'
;MKTIAQSAEFGCGPACLAMLADISLDKALEVCGEQDWEREGISEKDLRAAFANRGYAMGEGIKISEDRHTLLKISDDALLWGPILERDWDKRRLHPWNGVTERARFTFKAPLLQSIVRVSDESTKISIETYDHWAVWDGKMQVVRDPYGYLSPFAPAYYYPVSRS
;
A
#
# COMPACT_ATOMS: atom_id res chain seq x y z
N MET A 1 12.78 -0.34 -11.08
CA MET A 1 12.53 0.73 -10.08
C MET A 1 13.23 0.38 -8.77
N LYS A 2 13.58 1.33 -7.90
CA LYS A 2 14.06 1.06 -6.53
C LYS A 2 12.92 1.26 -5.52
N THR A 3 12.90 0.51 -4.43
CA THR A 3 11.92 0.74 -3.36
C THR A 3 12.35 1.96 -2.53
N ILE A 4 11.45 2.92 -2.37
CA ILE A 4 11.64 4.10 -1.51
C ILE A 4 10.74 3.92 -0.31
N ALA A 5 11.33 3.91 0.89
CA ALA A 5 10.59 3.83 2.14
C ALA A 5 9.88 5.16 2.42
N GLN A 6 8.69 5.10 2.99
CA GLN A 6 8.03 6.30 3.53
C GLN A 6 8.78 6.81 4.77
N SER A 7 8.75 8.13 4.98
CA SER A 7 9.40 8.77 6.14
C SER A 7 8.46 9.04 7.31
N ALA A 8 7.14 8.94 7.10
CA ALA A 8 6.07 9.25 8.05
C ALA A 8 4.96 8.19 7.96
N GLU A 9 4.09 8.08 8.98
CA GLU A 9 3.05 7.04 9.10
C GLU A 9 2.12 6.96 7.86
N PHE A 10 1.72 8.10 7.31
CA PHE A 10 0.81 8.18 6.15
C PHE A 10 1.51 8.64 4.86
N GLY A 11 2.84 8.56 4.81
CA GLY A 11 3.68 8.98 3.67
C GLY A 11 3.76 7.99 2.49
N CYS A 12 2.89 6.98 2.44
CA CYS A 12 2.97 5.93 1.41
C CYS A 12 2.70 6.43 -0.02
N GLY A 13 1.75 7.34 -0.20
CA GLY A 13 1.43 7.92 -1.52
C GLY A 13 2.59 8.71 -2.15
N PRO A 14 3.20 9.69 -1.45
CA PRO A 14 4.39 10.39 -1.93
C PRO A 14 5.57 9.46 -2.23
N ALA A 15 5.78 8.41 -1.43
CA ALA A 15 6.81 7.41 -1.71
C ALA A 15 6.53 6.63 -3.00
N CYS A 16 5.26 6.28 -3.28
CA CYS A 16 4.87 5.68 -4.55
C CYS A 16 5.10 6.61 -5.74
N LEU A 17 4.77 7.90 -5.61
CA LEU A 17 5.10 8.92 -6.63
C LEU A 17 6.62 8.99 -6.86
N ALA A 18 7.42 9.02 -5.79
CA ALA A 18 8.87 9.06 -5.89
C ALA A 18 9.43 7.87 -6.69
N MET A 19 8.91 6.67 -6.44
CA MET A 19 9.31 5.44 -7.13
C MET A 19 8.95 5.46 -8.63
N LEU A 20 7.71 5.83 -8.97
CA LEU A 20 7.20 5.81 -10.34
C LEU A 20 7.74 6.96 -11.20
N ALA A 21 7.95 8.13 -10.59
CA ALA A 21 8.48 9.31 -11.27
C ALA A 21 10.02 9.38 -11.28
N ASP A 22 10.70 8.41 -10.65
CA ASP A 22 12.16 8.35 -10.49
C ASP A 22 12.74 9.65 -9.90
N ILE A 23 12.15 10.11 -8.79
CA ILE A 23 12.57 11.31 -8.04
C ILE A 23 12.83 10.96 -6.57
N SER A 24 13.52 11.85 -5.86
CA SER A 24 13.70 11.73 -4.40
C SER A 24 12.36 11.87 -3.65
N LEU A 25 12.26 11.25 -2.47
CA LEU A 25 11.09 11.38 -1.59
C LEU A 25 10.77 12.84 -1.26
N ASP A 26 11.77 13.64 -0.89
CA ASP A 26 11.59 15.08 -0.58
C ASP A 26 10.92 15.81 -1.73
N LYS A 27 11.36 15.52 -2.97
CA LYS A 27 10.75 16.12 -4.16
C LYS A 27 9.31 15.66 -4.39
N ALA A 28 9.00 14.40 -4.09
CA ALA A 28 7.63 13.89 -4.18
C ALA A 28 6.72 14.55 -3.13
N LEU A 29 7.21 14.74 -1.89
CA LEU A 29 6.49 15.45 -0.83
C LEU A 29 6.19 16.90 -1.25
N GLU A 30 7.17 17.62 -1.82
CA GLU A 30 6.96 18.97 -2.36
C GLU A 30 5.84 19.02 -3.42
N VAL A 31 5.77 18.00 -4.29
CA VAL A 31 4.77 17.92 -5.38
C VAL A 31 3.39 17.58 -4.83
N CYS A 32 3.32 16.72 -3.81
CA CYS A 32 2.09 16.37 -3.11
C CYS A 32 1.55 17.51 -2.23
N GLY A 33 2.38 18.50 -1.89
CA GLY A 33 2.01 19.67 -1.11
C GLY A 33 2.28 19.52 0.39
N GLU A 34 1.94 20.57 1.14
CA GLU A 34 2.07 20.56 2.60
C GLU A 34 0.90 19.79 3.23
N GLN A 35 1.21 18.70 3.93
CA GLN A 35 0.25 17.89 4.67
C GLN A 35 0.92 17.35 5.94
N ASP A 36 0.13 17.13 7.00
CA ASP A 36 0.59 16.44 8.21
C ASP A 36 0.63 14.93 7.95
N TRP A 37 1.74 14.48 7.35
CA TRP A 37 1.96 13.08 6.95
C TRP A 37 2.02 12.10 8.13
N GLU A 38 2.02 12.58 9.38
CA GLU A 38 1.91 11.74 10.58
C GLU A 38 0.46 11.53 11.03
N ARG A 39 -0.50 12.22 10.41
CA ARG A 39 -1.93 12.12 10.78
C ARG A 39 -2.83 11.81 9.61
N GLU A 40 -2.45 12.23 8.41
CA GLU A 40 -3.30 12.16 7.24
C GLU A 40 -2.52 11.71 6.00
N GLY A 41 -3.11 10.76 5.27
CA GLY A 41 -2.60 10.31 3.98
C GLY A 41 -3.11 11.16 2.82
N ILE A 42 -2.47 11.00 1.67
CA ILE A 42 -2.91 11.68 0.44
C ILE A 42 -4.15 11.00 -0.15
N SER A 43 -5.12 11.80 -0.60
CA SER A 43 -6.30 11.31 -1.31
C SER A 43 -5.94 10.80 -2.72
N GLU A 44 -6.75 9.91 -3.30
CA GLU A 44 -6.56 9.48 -4.70
C GLU A 44 -6.57 10.67 -5.66
N LYS A 45 -7.47 11.64 -5.43
CA LYS A 45 -7.62 12.84 -6.26
C LYS A 45 -6.34 13.69 -6.27
N ASP A 46 -5.76 13.91 -5.09
CA ASP A 46 -4.56 14.74 -4.95
C ASP A 46 -3.33 13.99 -5.46
N LEU A 47 -3.26 12.68 -5.23
CA LEU A 47 -2.20 11.83 -5.81
C LEU A 47 -2.26 11.86 -7.34
N ARG A 48 -3.46 11.75 -7.93
CA ARG A 48 -3.68 11.88 -9.38
C ARG A 48 -3.16 13.21 -9.92
N ALA A 49 -3.45 14.31 -9.23
CA ALA A 49 -2.97 15.65 -9.58
C ALA A 49 -1.44 15.73 -9.48
N ALA A 50 -0.84 15.12 -8.45
CA ALA A 50 0.61 15.07 -8.27
C ALA A 50 1.31 14.30 -9.40
N PHE A 51 0.76 13.16 -9.85
CA PHE A 51 1.26 12.44 -11.03
C PHE A 51 1.14 13.29 -12.31
N ALA A 52 -0.01 13.93 -12.52
CA ALA A 52 -0.23 14.79 -13.69
C ALA A 52 0.79 15.96 -13.74
N ASN A 53 1.09 16.58 -12.60
CA ASN A 53 2.11 17.63 -12.48
C ASN A 53 3.50 17.15 -12.96
N ARG A 54 3.78 15.85 -12.83
CA ARG A 54 5.04 15.22 -13.24
C ARG A 54 5.02 14.64 -14.65
N GLY A 55 3.96 14.87 -15.43
CA GLY A 55 3.82 14.33 -16.78
C GLY A 55 3.47 12.84 -16.80
N TYR A 56 2.74 12.38 -15.80
CA TYR A 56 2.22 11.01 -15.73
C TYR A 56 0.71 11.02 -15.69
N ALA A 57 0.10 10.08 -16.41
CA ALA A 57 -1.33 9.80 -16.32
C ALA A 57 -1.53 8.61 -15.39
N MET A 58 -2.31 8.82 -14.34
CA MET A 58 -2.88 7.72 -13.56
C MET A 58 -4.20 7.32 -14.24
N GLY A 59 -4.38 6.03 -14.53
CA GLY A 59 -5.60 5.48 -15.10
C GLY A 59 -6.76 5.42 -14.10
N GLU A 60 -7.88 4.87 -14.53
CA GLU A 60 -8.98 4.52 -13.62
C GLU A 60 -8.61 3.34 -12.73
N GLY A 61 -9.22 3.28 -11.54
CA GLY A 61 -9.01 2.19 -10.60
C GLY A 61 -9.68 0.90 -11.09
N ILE A 62 -8.89 -0.13 -11.35
CA ILE A 62 -9.38 -1.43 -11.78
C ILE A 62 -9.32 -2.39 -10.60
N LYS A 63 -10.48 -2.98 -10.26
CA LYS A 63 -10.58 -3.93 -9.16
C LYS A 63 -9.78 -5.19 -9.48
N ILE A 64 -8.91 -5.57 -8.55
CA ILE A 64 -8.18 -6.83 -8.60
C ILE A 64 -9.16 -7.92 -8.16
N SER A 65 -9.43 -8.89 -9.03
CA SER A 65 -10.23 -10.05 -8.63
C SER A 65 -9.48 -10.85 -7.56
N GLU A 66 -10.19 -11.66 -6.77
CA GLU A 66 -9.57 -12.50 -5.73
C GLU A 66 -8.52 -13.49 -6.29
N ASP A 67 -8.46 -13.64 -7.62
CA ASP A 67 -7.43 -14.40 -8.30
C ASP A 67 -6.08 -13.65 -8.27
N ARG A 68 -5.11 -14.23 -7.55
CA ARG A 68 -3.72 -13.74 -7.45
C ARG A 68 -3.04 -13.65 -8.82
N HIS A 69 -3.51 -14.34 -9.84
CA HIS A 69 -2.97 -14.24 -11.19
C HIS A 69 -3.30 -12.92 -11.88
N THR A 70 -4.21 -12.10 -11.35
CA THR A 70 -4.55 -10.80 -11.93
C THR A 70 -3.38 -9.83 -11.91
N LEU A 71 -2.59 -9.79 -10.81
CA LEU A 71 -1.39 -8.94 -10.74
C LEU A 71 -0.33 -9.37 -11.74
N LEU A 72 -0.13 -10.68 -11.92
CA LEU A 72 0.85 -11.24 -12.85
C LEU A 72 0.51 -10.97 -14.33
N LYS A 73 -0.69 -10.47 -14.63
CA LYS A 73 -1.09 -10.05 -15.98
C LYS A 73 -0.78 -8.58 -16.25
N ILE A 74 -0.43 -7.80 -15.22
CA ILE A 74 -0.10 -6.39 -15.35
C ILE A 74 1.36 -6.31 -15.78
N SER A 75 1.60 -6.00 -17.06
CA SER A 75 2.95 -5.86 -17.61
C SER A 75 3.58 -4.49 -17.34
N ASP A 76 2.74 -3.47 -17.14
CA ASP A 76 3.17 -2.09 -16.94
C ASP A 76 3.30 -1.73 -15.45
N ASP A 77 3.96 -0.62 -15.17
CA ASP A 77 4.01 -0.08 -13.81
C ASP A 77 2.62 0.42 -13.40
N ALA A 78 2.25 0.18 -12.14
CA ALA A 78 0.94 0.58 -11.62
C ALA A 78 1.02 0.98 -10.15
N LEU A 79 0.09 1.83 -9.74
CA LEU A 79 -0.23 2.02 -8.33
C LEU A 79 -1.16 0.91 -7.87
N LEU A 80 -0.96 0.46 -6.64
CA LEU A 80 -1.83 -0.48 -5.96
C LEU A 80 -2.46 0.22 -4.75
N TRP A 81 -3.73 -0.04 -4.53
CA TRP A 81 -4.47 0.42 -3.37
C TRP A 81 -5.16 -0.74 -2.67
N GLY A 82 -5.10 -0.76 -1.35
CA GLY A 82 -5.81 -1.73 -0.52
C GLY A 82 -5.38 -1.67 0.94
N PRO A 83 -5.96 -2.53 1.80
CA PRO A 83 -5.61 -2.55 3.19
C PRO A 83 -4.21 -3.17 3.42
N ILE A 84 -3.45 -2.56 4.34
CA ILE A 84 -2.49 -3.31 5.14
C ILE A 84 -3.27 -4.07 6.22
N LEU A 85 -2.96 -5.36 6.36
CA LEU A 85 -3.50 -6.19 7.42
C LEU A 85 -2.56 -6.10 8.62
N GLU A 86 -2.80 -5.15 9.52
CA GLU A 86 -2.06 -5.09 10.77
C GLU A 86 -2.68 -6.13 11.72
N ARG A 87 -1.91 -7.18 12.03
CA ARG A 87 -2.22 -8.03 13.19
C ARG A 87 -2.06 -7.13 14.41
N ASP A 88 -2.93 -7.25 15.41
CA ASP A 88 -2.75 -6.69 16.77
C ASP A 88 -1.39 -7.15 17.37
N TRP A 89 -0.29 -6.63 16.86
CA TRP A 89 1.07 -6.89 17.32
C TRP A 89 1.34 -5.86 18.40
N ASP A 90 0.57 -6.00 19.48
CA ASP A 90 0.76 -5.41 20.80
C ASP A 90 1.59 -4.11 20.76
N LYS A 91 0.91 -2.96 20.60
CA LYS A 91 1.45 -1.58 20.69
C LYS A 91 2.27 -1.31 21.97
N ARG A 92 2.49 -2.32 22.83
CA ARG A 92 3.36 -2.37 24.01
C ARG A 92 4.80 -2.84 23.74
N ARG A 93 5.21 -3.19 22.51
CA ARG A 93 6.56 -3.72 22.22
C ARG A 93 7.38 -2.94 21.17
N LEU A 94 7.37 -1.62 21.24
CA LEU A 94 8.45 -0.82 20.65
C LEU A 94 9.71 -0.91 21.52
N HIS A 95 10.44 -2.03 21.41
CA HIS A 95 11.90 -2.16 21.61
C HIS A 95 12.37 -3.54 21.07
N PRO A 96 13.65 -3.65 20.64
CA PRO A 96 14.00 -4.28 19.36
C PRO A 96 14.03 -5.81 19.41
N TRP A 97 13.73 -6.39 18.23
CA TRP A 97 14.22 -7.66 17.69
C TRP A 97 14.57 -8.76 18.70
N ASN A 98 13.70 -9.78 18.80
CA ASN A 98 14.12 -11.16 19.02
C ASN A 98 13.13 -12.10 18.35
N GLY A 99 13.65 -12.91 17.43
CA GLY A 99 12.87 -13.65 16.44
C GLY A 99 11.97 -14.73 17.01
N VAL A 100 10.78 -14.86 16.42
CA VAL A 100 10.05 -16.12 16.28
C VAL A 100 9.27 -16.06 14.97
N THR A 101 9.63 -16.93 14.03
CA THR A 101 8.91 -17.18 12.79
C THR A 101 7.73 -18.12 13.06
N GLU A 102 6.49 -17.64 12.94
CA GLU A 102 5.34 -18.54 12.81
C GLU A 102 4.43 -18.05 11.67
N ARG A 103 4.50 -18.79 10.55
CA ARG A 103 3.68 -18.55 9.36
C ARG A 103 2.26 -19.08 9.60
N ALA A 104 1.36 -18.22 10.02
CA ALA A 104 -0.07 -18.54 9.96
C ALA A 104 -0.57 -18.41 8.52
N ARG A 105 -1.03 -19.52 7.92
CA ARG A 105 -1.73 -19.52 6.62
C ARG A 105 -3.20 -19.18 6.87
N PHE A 106 -3.68 -18.08 6.29
CA PHE A 106 -5.10 -17.74 6.30
C PHE A 106 -5.65 -17.70 4.87
N THR A 107 -6.73 -18.44 4.65
CA THR A 107 -7.59 -18.37 3.46
C THR A 107 -8.69 -17.34 3.72
N PHE A 108 -8.70 -16.24 2.98
CA PHE A 108 -9.69 -15.17 3.12
C PHE A 108 -10.74 -15.25 2.00
N LYS A 109 -12.01 -15.11 2.39
CA LYS A 109 -13.13 -14.72 1.51
C LYS A 109 -13.47 -13.27 1.88
N ALA A 110 -13.30 -12.32 0.97
CA ALA A 110 -13.51 -10.89 1.25
C ALA A 110 -15.00 -10.52 1.12
N PRO A 111 -15.46 -9.49 1.87
CA PRO A 111 -15.75 -8.22 1.20
C PRO A 111 -15.31 -6.97 1.97
N LEU A 112 -15.03 -5.93 1.18
CA LEU A 112 -14.58 -4.56 1.53
C LEU A 112 -15.53 -3.78 2.46
N LEU A 113 -14.98 -2.71 3.07
CA LEU A 113 -15.53 -1.67 3.96
C LEU A 113 -15.46 -1.99 5.46
N GLN A 114 -14.47 -1.42 6.16
CA GLN A 114 -14.34 -1.32 7.63
C GLN A 114 -14.93 -2.50 8.41
N SER A 115 -14.66 -3.71 7.95
CA SER A 115 -15.24 -4.90 8.52
C SER A 115 -14.27 -5.42 9.55
N ILE A 116 -14.58 -5.16 10.82
CA ILE A 116 -14.12 -6.02 11.92
C ILE A 116 -14.51 -7.44 11.50
N VAL A 117 -13.57 -8.21 10.97
CA VAL A 117 -13.80 -9.62 10.64
C VAL A 117 -13.93 -10.35 11.97
N ARG A 118 -15.16 -10.47 12.47
CA ARG A 118 -15.48 -11.30 13.64
C ARG A 118 -15.34 -12.77 13.23
N VAL A 119 -14.16 -13.33 13.42
CA VAL A 119 -14.01 -14.80 13.42
C VAL A 119 -14.56 -15.29 14.76
N SER A 120 -15.74 -15.90 14.73
CA SER A 120 -16.37 -16.52 15.90
C SER A 120 -15.75 -17.91 16.13
N ASP A 121 -14.67 -17.94 16.89
CA ASP A 121 -14.36 -19.07 17.78
C ASP A 121 -14.23 -18.47 19.19
N GLU A 122 -15.03 -18.96 20.14
CA GLU A 122 -15.43 -18.28 21.38
C GLU A 122 -14.30 -18.06 22.41
N SER A 123 -13.03 -18.21 22.04
CA SER A 123 -11.91 -18.05 22.97
C SER A 123 -10.84 -17.03 22.58
N THR A 124 -10.89 -16.40 21.39
CA THR A 124 -9.94 -15.31 21.05
C THR A 124 -10.53 -14.37 20.01
N LYS A 125 -11.07 -13.22 20.44
CA LYS A 125 -11.41 -12.12 19.52
C LYS A 125 -10.12 -11.48 19.04
N ILE A 126 -9.70 -11.78 17.82
CA ILE A 126 -8.62 -11.06 17.14
C ILE A 126 -9.26 -9.92 16.37
N SER A 127 -9.06 -8.68 16.79
CA SER A 127 -9.25 -7.51 15.93
C SER A 127 -8.08 -7.44 14.95
N ILE A 128 -8.40 -7.21 13.68
CA ILE A 128 -7.41 -6.84 12.67
C ILE A 128 -7.73 -5.39 12.36
N GLU A 129 -6.84 -4.47 12.75
CA GLU A 129 -6.92 -3.09 12.32
C GLU A 129 -6.42 -3.05 10.87
N THR A 130 -7.19 -2.41 10.00
CA THR A 130 -6.82 -2.23 8.59
C THR A 130 -6.78 -0.75 8.28
N TYR A 131 -5.70 -0.33 7.66
CA TYR A 131 -5.53 1.04 7.17
C TYR A 131 -5.31 0.98 5.66
N ASP A 132 -5.88 1.95 4.95
CA ASP A 132 -5.72 2.05 3.51
C ASP A 132 -4.28 2.43 3.17
N HIS A 133 -3.73 1.75 2.17
CA HIS A 133 -2.32 1.85 1.84
C HIS A 133 -2.07 1.91 0.33
N TRP A 134 -1.04 2.65 -0.04
CA TRP A 134 -0.53 2.72 -1.40
C TRP A 134 0.77 1.93 -1.53
N ALA A 135 0.85 1.11 -2.57
CA ALA A 135 2.09 0.47 -2.99
C ALA A 135 2.28 0.60 -4.50
N VAL A 136 3.44 0.18 -5.00
CA VAL A 136 3.72 0.18 -6.45
C VAL A 136 3.83 -1.26 -6.95
N TRP A 137 3.27 -1.53 -8.12
CA TRP A 137 3.61 -2.69 -8.92
C TRP A 137 4.72 -2.31 -9.90
N ASP A 138 5.88 -2.96 -9.80
CA ASP A 138 6.97 -2.87 -10.79
C ASP A 138 6.69 -3.90 -11.87
N GLY A 139 6.11 -3.46 -12.99
CA GLY A 139 5.66 -4.32 -14.08
C GLY A 139 6.83 -5.05 -14.75
N LYS A 140 8.00 -4.40 -14.80
CA LYS A 140 9.21 -5.00 -15.37
C LYS A 140 9.73 -6.17 -14.53
N MET A 141 9.77 -5.99 -13.20
CA MET A 141 10.30 -6.99 -12.28
C MET A 141 9.23 -7.95 -11.76
N GLN A 142 7.95 -7.68 -12.04
CA GLN A 142 6.78 -8.43 -11.58
C GLN A 142 6.74 -8.57 -10.05
N VAL A 143 7.01 -7.46 -9.35
CA VAL A 143 7.02 -7.40 -7.88
C VAL A 143 6.26 -6.20 -7.35
N VAL A 144 5.61 -6.37 -6.20
CA VAL A 144 5.10 -5.24 -5.40
C VAL A 144 6.28 -4.56 -4.72
N ARG A 145 6.36 -3.23 -4.75
CA ARG A 145 7.27 -2.37 -3.98
C ARG A 145 6.45 -1.59 -2.97
N ASP A 146 6.65 -1.93 -1.71
CA ASP A 146 5.88 -1.40 -0.60
C ASP A 146 6.69 -0.32 0.16
N PRO A 147 6.23 0.94 0.22
CA PRO A 147 6.85 1.99 1.03
C PRO A 147 6.97 1.66 2.52
N TYR A 148 6.09 0.81 3.03
CA TYR A 148 6.09 0.36 4.42
C TYR A 148 7.08 -0.80 4.67
N GLY A 149 7.84 -1.21 3.65
CA GLY A 149 8.94 -2.18 3.80
C GLY A 149 8.50 -3.62 4.01
N TYR A 150 7.29 -4.01 3.56
CA TYR A 150 6.69 -5.34 3.74
C TYR A 150 6.57 -5.77 5.21
N LEU A 151 6.52 -4.81 6.13
CA LEU A 151 6.37 -5.08 7.56
C LEU A 151 5.04 -5.75 7.90
N SER A 152 4.05 -5.62 7.02
CA SER A 152 2.74 -6.24 7.19
C SER A 152 2.17 -6.73 5.85
N PRO A 153 1.31 -7.76 5.85
CA PRO A 153 0.67 -8.24 4.63
C PRO A 153 -0.17 -7.14 3.99
N PHE A 154 0.19 -6.77 2.76
CA PHE A 154 -0.60 -5.87 1.92
C PHE A 154 -1.52 -6.69 1.01
N ALA A 155 -2.82 -6.37 1.02
CA ALA A 155 -3.83 -7.03 0.22
C ALA A 155 -4.40 -6.05 -0.82
N PRO A 156 -3.75 -5.90 -1.99
CA PRO A 156 -4.20 -4.92 -2.99
C PRO A 156 -5.59 -5.27 -3.49
N ALA A 157 -6.50 -4.31 -3.43
CA ALA A 157 -7.87 -4.42 -3.89
C ALA A 157 -8.07 -3.78 -5.27
N TYR A 158 -7.27 -2.77 -5.61
CA TYR A 158 -7.32 -2.04 -6.86
C TYR A 158 -5.92 -1.81 -7.41
N TYR A 159 -5.81 -1.73 -8.73
CA TYR A 159 -4.63 -1.19 -9.40
C TYR A 159 -5.02 -0.04 -10.33
N TYR A 160 -4.09 0.90 -10.48
CA TYR A 160 -4.22 2.06 -11.34
C TYR A 160 -3.02 2.06 -12.30
N PRO A 161 -3.22 1.80 -13.60
CA PRO A 161 -2.14 1.89 -14.58
C PRO A 161 -1.48 3.27 -14.51
N VAL A 162 -0.15 3.33 -14.58
CA VAL A 162 0.58 4.60 -14.62
C VAL A 162 1.42 4.63 -15.90
N SER A 163 1.20 5.66 -16.72
CA SER A 163 1.95 5.87 -17.96
C SER A 163 2.48 7.29 -18.02
N ARG A 164 3.58 7.50 -18.77
CA ARG A 164 4.02 8.85 -19.11
C ARG A 164 3.04 9.47 -20.12
N SER A 165 2.61 10.70 -19.83
CA SER A 165 1.78 11.53 -20.71
C SER A 165 2.60 12.18 -21.82
#